data_AF-A0A7Y9KFZ6-F1
#
_entry.id   AF-A0A7Y9KFZ6-F1
#
_cell.length_a   1.000
_cell.length_b   1.000
_cell.length_c   1.000
_cell.angle_alpha   90.00
_cell.angle_beta   90.00
_cell.angle_gamma   90.00
#
_symmetry.space_group_name_H-M   'P 1'
#
loop_
_entity.id
_entity.type
_entity.pdbx_description
1 polymer ?
#
loop_
_entity_poly.entity_id
_entity_poly.type
_entity_poly.pdbx_seq_one_letter_code
_entity_poly.pdbx_strand_id
1 'polypeptide(L)'
;MRTRPLYDVVAVLARLGVGIVFMAHGWQKIEAGVTATGRSFDALGVPLPTAAAVYSAFVELLGGAALIVGLGLPVTGALLFIDMAGAFIFVHADQGLFMVDGGTVQDGYELVLALGMASLLFAAGGGGRLTLDQWVIAKRVRRPGPGDEDEDDAASFVESLREAELKPVKKPRRPSKPPALPAPDPSEKPDKPADDPDDVLVAGRRKPSQRRRASTTQPAKRPADDTDTPN
;
A
#
# COMPACT_ATOMS: atom_id res chain seq x y z
N MET A 1 10.86 -9.26 -18.66
CA MET A 1 9.43 -9.45 -18.99
C MET A 1 9.23 -9.13 -20.46
N ARG A 2 8.71 -10.05 -21.29
CA ARG A 2 8.42 -9.76 -22.71
C ARG A 2 7.31 -8.71 -22.80
N THR A 3 7.52 -7.66 -23.57
CA THR A 3 6.47 -6.69 -23.93
C THR A 3 5.42 -7.38 -24.79
N ARG A 4 4.14 -7.22 -24.43
CA ARG A 4 3.01 -7.71 -25.21
C ARG A 4 2.12 -6.52 -25.56
N PRO A 5 2.53 -5.69 -26.54
CA PRO A 5 1.85 -4.41 -26.82
C PRO A 5 0.38 -4.60 -27.17
N LEU A 6 0.04 -5.67 -27.89
CA LEU A 6 -1.36 -6.01 -28.19
C LEU A 6 -2.18 -6.27 -26.92
N TYR A 7 -1.63 -7.02 -25.96
CA TYR A 7 -2.30 -7.30 -24.68
C TYR A 7 -2.53 -6.01 -23.90
N ASP A 8 -1.54 -5.12 -23.86
CA ASP A 8 -1.64 -3.84 -23.16
C ASP A 8 -2.73 -2.95 -23.78
N VAL A 9 -2.82 -2.89 -25.11
CA VAL A 9 -3.89 -2.14 -25.81
C VAL A 9 -5.26 -2.76 -25.56
N VAL A 10 -5.39 -4.09 -25.67
CA VAL A 10 -6.67 -4.78 -25.42
C VAL A 10 -7.11 -4.59 -23.96
N ALA A 11 -6.19 -4.63 -23.01
CA ALA A 11 -6.51 -4.42 -21.60
C ALA A 11 -6.97 -2.97 -21.32
N VAL A 12 -6.40 -1.97 -22.00
CA VAL A 12 -6.91 -0.58 -21.95
C VAL A 12 -8.32 -0.50 -22.52
N LEU A 13 -8.57 -1.08 -23.70
CA LEU A 13 -9.90 -1.05 -24.33
C LEU A 13 -10.96 -1.76 -23.47
N ALA A 14 -10.61 -2.91 -22.89
CA ALA A 14 -11.47 -3.63 -21.96
C ALA A 14 -11.80 -2.77 -20.74
N ARG A 15 -10.81 -2.06 -20.18
CA ARG A 15 -11.04 -1.12 -19.07
C ARG A 15 -11.92 0.05 -19.46
N LEU A 16 -11.72 0.62 -20.65
CA LEU A 16 -12.59 1.70 -21.15
C LEU A 16 -14.04 1.22 -21.26
N GLY A 17 -14.28 0.08 -21.92
CA GLY A 17 -15.62 -0.46 -22.11
C GLY A 17 -16.32 -0.75 -20.79
N VAL A 18 -15.69 -1.55 -19.93
CA VAL A 18 -16.26 -1.95 -18.63
C VAL A 18 -16.44 -0.74 -17.71
N GLY A 19 -15.43 0.15 -17.66
CA GLY A 19 -15.47 1.33 -16.81
C GLY A 19 -16.54 2.34 -17.24
N ILE A 20 -16.79 2.52 -18.54
CA ILE A 20 -17.87 3.39 -19.04
C ILE A 20 -19.24 2.86 -18.61
N VAL A 21 -19.47 1.55 -18.69
CA VAL A 21 -20.75 0.95 -18.28
C VAL A 21 -21.00 1.17 -16.79
N PHE A 22 -20.00 0.91 -15.94
CA PHE A 22 -20.11 1.22 -14.51
C PHE A 22 -20.34 2.70 -14.23
N MET A 23 -19.61 3.59 -14.90
CA MET A 23 -19.83 5.03 -14.75
C MET A 23 -21.25 5.45 -15.12
N ALA A 24 -21.80 4.88 -16.20
CA ALA A 24 -23.17 5.17 -16.63
C ALA A 24 -24.19 4.72 -15.58
N HIS A 25 -24.07 3.50 -15.05
CA HIS A 25 -24.97 3.00 -14.00
C HIS A 25 -24.84 3.79 -12.69
N GLY A 26 -23.60 4.08 -12.26
CA GLY A 26 -23.36 4.89 -11.06
C GLY A 26 -23.93 6.30 -11.22
N TRP A 27 -23.77 6.91 -12.39
CA TRP A 27 -24.34 8.22 -12.71
C TRP A 27 -25.88 8.21 -12.64
N GLN A 28 -26.53 7.20 -13.24
CA GLN A 28 -27.98 7.05 -13.15
C GLN A 28 -28.46 6.95 -11.70
N LYS A 29 -27.73 6.24 -10.84
CA LYS A 29 -28.06 6.12 -9.40
C LYS A 29 -27.89 7.44 -8.64
N ILE A 30 -26.88 8.24 -9.00
CA ILE A 30 -26.68 9.59 -8.43
C ILE A 30 -27.80 10.53 -8.89
N GLU A 31 -28.16 10.50 -10.17
CA GLU A 31 -29.23 11.33 -10.73
C GLU A 31 -30.60 11.00 -10.14
N ALA A 32 -30.91 9.70 -9.97
CA ALA A 32 -32.10 9.26 -9.27
C ALA A 32 -32.10 9.66 -7.78
N GLY A 33 -30.92 9.76 -7.19
CA GLY A 33 -30.70 10.09 -5.78
C GLY A 33 -30.75 8.85 -4.88
N VAL A 34 -29.88 8.84 -3.86
CA VAL A 34 -29.70 7.73 -2.92
C VAL A 34 -31.00 7.26 -2.28
N THR A 35 -31.90 8.17 -1.94
CA THR A 35 -33.20 7.82 -1.32
C THR A 35 -34.14 7.09 -2.28
N ALA A 36 -34.11 7.40 -3.58
CA ALA A 36 -34.92 6.69 -4.57
C ALA A 36 -34.32 5.31 -4.88
N THR A 37 -33.00 5.24 -5.07
CA THR A 37 -32.27 3.99 -5.27
C THR A 37 -32.44 3.06 -4.07
N GLY A 38 -32.32 3.59 -2.84
CA GLY A 38 -32.54 2.83 -1.61
C GLY A 38 -33.95 2.26 -1.52
N ARG A 39 -34.99 3.01 -1.85
CA ARG A 39 -36.37 2.48 -1.91
C ARG A 39 -36.53 1.36 -2.94
N SER A 40 -35.84 1.48 -4.08
CA SER A 40 -35.86 0.44 -5.12
C SER A 40 -35.16 -0.83 -4.63
N PHE A 41 -34.02 -0.70 -3.96
CA PHE A 41 -33.29 -1.82 -3.34
C PHE A 41 -34.06 -2.47 -2.21
N ASP A 42 -34.80 -1.69 -1.41
CA ASP A 42 -35.68 -2.20 -0.36
C ASP A 42 -36.82 -3.06 -0.93
N ALA A 43 -37.44 -2.60 -2.03
CA ALA A 43 -38.47 -3.35 -2.74
C ALA A 43 -37.95 -4.66 -3.35
N LEU A 44 -36.65 -4.73 -3.66
CA LEU A 44 -35.96 -5.92 -4.16
C LEU A 44 -35.42 -6.82 -3.04
N GLY A 45 -35.60 -6.46 -1.77
CA GLY A 45 -35.14 -7.26 -0.63
C GLY A 45 -33.63 -7.18 -0.35
N VAL A 46 -32.95 -6.16 -0.89
CA VAL A 46 -31.52 -5.95 -0.64
C VAL A 46 -31.30 -5.55 0.83
N PRO A 47 -30.39 -6.21 1.57
CA PRO A 47 -30.11 -5.85 2.95
C PRO A 47 -29.43 -4.48 3.05
N LEU A 48 -29.77 -3.71 4.09
CA LEU A 48 -29.28 -2.34 4.33
C LEU A 48 -29.42 -1.46 3.07
N PRO A 49 -30.64 -1.28 2.55
CA PRO A 49 -30.89 -0.76 1.20
C PRO A 49 -30.29 0.62 0.96
N THR A 50 -30.36 1.53 1.93
CA THR A 50 -29.72 2.85 1.84
C THR A 50 -28.19 2.75 1.75
N ALA A 51 -27.57 1.87 2.53
CA ALA A 51 -26.12 1.69 2.50
C ALA A 51 -25.68 1.04 1.19
N ALA A 52 -26.42 0.04 0.70
CA ALA A 52 -26.20 -0.58 -0.60
C ALA A 52 -26.36 0.43 -1.74
N ALA A 53 -27.34 1.33 -1.67
CA ALA A 53 -27.54 2.38 -2.67
C ALA A 53 -26.38 3.38 -2.71
N VAL A 54 -25.88 3.82 -1.54
CA VAL A 54 -24.68 4.66 -1.46
C VAL A 54 -23.48 3.90 -2.04
N TYR A 55 -23.27 2.67 -1.58
CA TYR A 55 -22.16 1.84 -2.04
C TYR A 55 -22.17 1.69 -3.56
N SER A 56 -23.26 1.18 -4.13
CA SER A 56 -23.37 0.93 -5.57
C SER A 56 -23.22 2.22 -6.37
N ALA A 57 -23.88 3.32 -6.00
CA ALA A 57 -23.77 4.58 -6.74
C ALA A 57 -22.32 5.10 -6.81
N PHE A 58 -21.62 5.13 -5.67
CA PHE A 58 -20.24 5.65 -5.63
C PHE A 58 -19.20 4.67 -6.14
N VAL A 59 -19.35 3.37 -5.87
CA VAL A 59 -18.41 2.34 -6.32
C VAL A 59 -18.51 2.16 -7.83
N GLU A 60 -19.70 2.14 -8.41
CA GLU A 60 -19.83 2.06 -9.87
C GLU A 60 -19.28 3.32 -10.54
N LEU A 61 -19.61 4.51 -10.03
CA LEU A 61 -19.16 5.76 -10.64
C LEU A 61 -17.64 5.97 -10.50
N LEU A 62 -17.14 5.95 -9.25
CA LEU A 62 -15.72 6.21 -8.97
C LEU A 62 -14.86 5.00 -9.35
N GLY A 63 -15.36 3.79 -9.14
CA GLY A 63 -14.66 2.57 -9.54
C GLY A 63 -14.59 2.44 -11.05
N GLY A 64 -15.66 2.76 -11.78
CA GLY A 64 -15.63 2.84 -13.24
C GLY A 64 -14.58 3.84 -13.75
N ALA A 65 -14.55 5.05 -13.18
CA ALA A 65 -13.54 6.05 -13.51
C ALA A 65 -12.11 5.58 -13.17
N ALA A 66 -11.90 5.00 -11.99
CA ALA A 66 -10.61 4.44 -11.58
C ALA A 66 -10.16 3.30 -12.50
N LEU A 67 -11.09 2.48 -13.00
CA LEU A 67 -10.81 1.38 -13.91
C LEU A 67 -10.34 1.89 -15.28
N ILE A 68 -11.03 2.90 -15.86
CA ILE A 68 -10.61 3.57 -17.11
C ILE A 68 -9.18 4.09 -16.98
N VAL A 69 -8.92 4.80 -15.89
CA VAL A 69 -7.63 5.44 -15.60
C VAL A 69 -6.54 4.41 -15.26
N GLY A 70 -6.93 3.22 -14.79
CA GLY A 70 -6.00 2.17 -14.36
C GLY A 70 -5.41 2.46 -12.98
N LEU A 71 -6.24 2.92 -12.06
CA LEU A 71 -5.87 3.25 -10.68
C LEU A 71 -6.43 2.22 -9.70
N GLY A 72 -5.56 1.69 -8.85
CA GLY A 72 -5.89 0.72 -7.80
C GLY A 72 -6.57 -0.53 -8.33
N LEU A 73 -6.20 -1.04 -9.51
CA LEU A 73 -6.98 -2.06 -10.22
C LEU A 73 -7.34 -3.31 -9.38
N PRO A 74 -6.45 -3.84 -8.52
CA PRO A 74 -6.80 -4.94 -7.63
C PRO A 74 -7.99 -4.62 -6.71
N VAL A 75 -7.97 -3.43 -6.11
CA VAL A 75 -8.99 -2.96 -5.17
C VAL A 75 -10.26 -2.55 -5.92
N THR A 76 -10.11 -1.75 -6.96
CA THR A 76 -11.21 -1.27 -7.81
C THR A 76 -11.98 -2.45 -8.41
N GLY A 77 -11.27 -3.44 -8.98
CA GLY A 77 -11.89 -4.63 -9.54
C GLY A 77 -12.60 -5.49 -8.49
N ALA A 78 -12.03 -5.62 -7.28
CA ALA A 78 -12.68 -6.36 -6.20
C ALA A 78 -13.98 -5.68 -5.72
N LEU A 79 -13.97 -4.36 -5.59
CA LEU A 79 -15.16 -3.59 -5.20
C LEU A 79 -16.27 -3.72 -6.25
N LEU A 80 -15.94 -3.51 -7.54
CA LEU A 80 -16.91 -3.65 -8.63
C LEU A 80 -17.43 -5.10 -8.76
N PHE A 81 -16.58 -6.10 -8.49
CA PHE A 81 -17.03 -7.49 -8.44
C PHE A 81 -18.01 -7.76 -7.30
N ILE A 82 -17.76 -7.23 -6.10
CA ILE A 82 -18.67 -7.37 -4.96
C ILE A 82 -20.01 -6.70 -5.27
N ASP A 83 -19.98 -5.54 -5.91
CA ASP A 83 -21.18 -4.84 -6.36
C ASP A 83 -22.01 -5.69 -7.33
N MET A 84 -21.38 -6.24 -8.37
CA MET A 84 -22.05 -7.16 -9.32
C MET A 84 -22.52 -8.46 -8.66
N ALA A 85 -21.77 -9.01 -7.71
CA ALA A 85 -22.21 -10.18 -6.96
C ALA A 85 -23.47 -9.89 -6.13
N GLY A 86 -23.56 -8.71 -5.51
CA GLY A 86 -24.77 -8.26 -4.82
C GLY A 86 -25.95 -8.08 -5.78
N ALA A 87 -25.73 -7.42 -6.91
CA ALA A 87 -26.75 -7.26 -7.96
C ALA A 87 -27.23 -8.62 -8.50
N PHE A 88 -26.33 -9.59 -8.66
CA PHE A 88 -26.70 -10.94 -9.06
C PHE A 88 -27.59 -11.59 -8.00
N ILE A 89 -27.11 -11.70 -6.76
CA ILE A 89 -27.77 -12.44 -5.68
C ILE A 89 -29.16 -11.88 -5.36
N PHE A 90 -29.28 -10.55 -5.26
CA PHE A 90 -30.50 -9.92 -4.74
C PHE A 90 -31.47 -9.43 -5.82
N VAL A 91 -31.01 -9.23 -7.06
CA VAL A 91 -31.85 -8.63 -8.12
C VAL A 91 -32.07 -9.58 -9.28
N HIS A 92 -31.06 -10.38 -9.66
CA HIS A 92 -31.11 -11.17 -10.90
C HIS A 92 -31.04 -12.69 -10.70
N ALA A 93 -30.89 -13.20 -9.47
CA ALA A 93 -30.64 -14.63 -9.22
C ALA A 93 -31.80 -15.53 -9.67
N ASP A 94 -33.02 -15.03 -9.55
CA ASP A 94 -34.24 -15.73 -9.97
C ASP A 94 -34.61 -15.46 -11.45
N GLN A 95 -33.80 -14.66 -12.14
CA GLN A 95 -34.03 -14.27 -13.53
C GLN A 95 -33.33 -15.23 -14.50
N GLY A 96 -33.79 -15.23 -15.76
CA GLY A 96 -33.13 -15.97 -16.83
C GLY A 96 -31.73 -15.41 -17.16
N LEU A 97 -30.97 -16.13 -17.99
CA LEU A 97 -29.66 -15.65 -18.47
C LEU A 97 -29.80 -14.37 -19.28
N PHE A 98 -30.73 -14.35 -20.23
CA PHE A 98 -30.81 -13.33 -21.28
C PHE A 98 -31.64 -12.13 -20.84
N MET A 99 -31.14 -10.93 -21.15
CA MET A 99 -31.88 -9.68 -20.94
C MET A 99 -32.98 -9.49 -21.99
N VAL A 100 -32.92 -10.21 -23.11
CA VAL A 100 -33.97 -10.24 -24.13
C VAL A 100 -34.20 -11.69 -24.52
N ASP A 101 -35.41 -12.19 -24.27
CA ASP A 101 -35.82 -13.53 -24.69
C ASP A 101 -37.17 -13.45 -25.44
N GLY A 102 -37.23 -14.11 -26.59
CA GLY A 102 -38.45 -14.15 -27.42
C GLY A 102 -39.00 -12.79 -27.87
N GLY A 103 -38.19 -11.72 -27.88
CA GLY A 103 -38.63 -10.35 -28.23
C GLY A 103 -39.21 -9.55 -27.07
N THR A 104 -39.19 -10.09 -25.85
CA THR A 104 -39.57 -9.37 -24.63
C THR A 104 -38.31 -8.99 -23.86
N VAL A 105 -38.24 -7.74 -23.39
CA VAL A 105 -37.16 -7.30 -22.49
C VAL A 105 -37.43 -7.87 -21.10
N GLN A 106 -36.42 -8.55 -20.54
CA GLN A 106 -36.42 -9.21 -19.24
C GLN A 106 -35.21 -8.72 -18.43
N ASP A 107 -35.22 -8.94 -17.12
CA ASP A 107 -34.12 -8.57 -16.21
C ASP A 107 -33.08 -9.70 -16.09
N GLY A 108 -32.53 -10.15 -17.23
CA GLY A 108 -31.56 -11.26 -17.24
C GLY A 108 -30.21 -10.93 -16.60
N TYR A 109 -29.50 -11.95 -16.10
CA TYR A 109 -28.25 -11.75 -15.35
C TYR A 109 -26.98 -11.68 -16.21
N GLU A 110 -27.05 -11.81 -17.55
CA GLU A 110 -25.88 -11.86 -18.43
C GLU A 110 -24.93 -10.66 -18.27
N LEU A 111 -25.47 -9.45 -18.16
CA LEU A 111 -24.66 -8.23 -18.05
C LEU A 111 -23.94 -8.17 -16.71
N VAL A 112 -24.65 -8.51 -15.63
CA VAL A 112 -24.11 -8.55 -14.26
C VAL A 112 -22.99 -9.58 -14.17
N LEU A 113 -23.20 -10.77 -14.76
CA LEU A 113 -22.19 -11.81 -14.81
C LEU A 113 -20.97 -11.38 -15.62
N ALA A 114 -21.17 -10.81 -16.81
CA ALA A 114 -20.07 -10.37 -17.68
C ALA A 114 -19.22 -9.26 -17.02
N LEU A 115 -19.87 -8.23 -16.46
CA LEU A 115 -19.20 -7.13 -15.76
C LEU A 115 -18.52 -7.62 -14.47
N GLY A 116 -19.16 -8.52 -13.72
CA GLY A 116 -18.59 -9.14 -12.53
C GLY A 116 -17.30 -9.89 -12.86
N MET A 117 -17.34 -10.79 -13.84
CA MET A 117 -16.17 -11.57 -14.23
C MET A 117 -15.06 -10.71 -14.82
N ALA A 118 -15.39 -9.67 -15.59
CA ALA A 118 -14.41 -8.70 -16.06
C ALA A 118 -13.75 -7.93 -14.90
N SER A 119 -14.55 -7.50 -13.92
CA SER A 119 -14.05 -6.82 -12.71
C SER A 119 -13.11 -7.73 -11.89
N LEU A 120 -13.46 -9.00 -11.75
CA LEU A 120 -12.62 -10.00 -11.09
C LEU A 120 -11.31 -10.24 -11.84
N LEU A 121 -11.34 -10.24 -13.17
CA LEU A 121 -10.13 -10.33 -14.00
C LEU A 121 -9.21 -9.13 -13.75
N PHE A 122 -9.75 -7.91 -13.66
CA PHE A 122 -8.96 -6.72 -13.32
C PHE A 122 -8.42 -6.78 -11.89
N ALA A 123 -9.21 -7.30 -10.95
CA ALA A 123 -8.79 -7.53 -9.57
C ALA A 123 -7.57 -8.47 -9.49
N ALA A 124 -7.55 -9.50 -10.34
CA ALA A 124 -6.46 -10.47 -10.47
C ALA A 124 -5.23 -9.97 -11.25
N GLY A 125 -5.22 -8.72 -11.72
CA GLY A 125 -4.09 -8.13 -12.45
C GLY A 125 -4.22 -8.17 -13.98
N GLY A 126 -5.40 -8.46 -14.52
CA GLY A 126 -5.67 -8.47 -15.97
C GLY A 126 -5.68 -7.09 -16.66
N GLY A 127 -5.31 -6.02 -15.96
CA GLY A 127 -5.39 -4.64 -16.43
C GLY A 127 -4.32 -4.17 -17.42
N GLY A 128 -3.34 -5.01 -17.74
CA GLY A 128 -2.20 -4.64 -18.58
C GLY A 128 -1.19 -3.74 -17.86
N ARG A 129 -0.12 -3.36 -18.56
CA ARG A 129 0.97 -2.53 -18.00
C ARG A 129 0.70 -1.03 -18.12
N LEU A 130 -0.20 -0.62 -19.01
CA LEU A 130 -0.58 0.77 -19.25
C LEU A 130 -1.56 1.27 -18.18
N THR A 131 -1.13 1.25 -16.93
CA THR A 131 -1.95 1.65 -15.78
C THR A 131 -1.23 2.74 -15.00
N LEU A 132 -2.00 3.62 -14.37
CA LEU A 132 -1.44 4.65 -13.49
C LEU A 132 -0.75 4.03 -12.27
N ASP A 133 -1.21 2.86 -11.82
CA ASP A 133 -0.52 2.07 -10.79
C ASP A 133 0.94 1.81 -11.14
N GLN A 134 1.21 1.34 -12.36
CA GLN A 134 2.57 1.06 -12.82
C GLN A 134 3.38 2.33 -13.01
N TRP A 135 2.77 3.45 -13.43
CA TRP A 135 3.46 4.73 -13.54
C TRP A 135 3.89 5.29 -12.18
N VAL A 136 3.01 5.22 -11.17
CA VAL A 136 3.31 5.66 -9.80
C VAL A 136 4.38 4.77 -9.16
N ILE A 137 4.28 3.45 -9.32
CA ILE A 137 5.28 2.50 -8.81
C ILE A 137 6.63 2.72 -9.51
N ALA A 138 6.65 2.84 -10.84
CA ALA A 138 7.88 3.08 -11.60
C ALA A 138 8.57 4.39 -11.21
N LYS A 139 7.80 5.46 -10.92
CA LYS A 139 8.36 6.72 -10.41
C LYS A 139 8.94 6.59 -9.00
N ARG A 140 8.33 5.78 -8.13
CA ARG A 140 8.88 5.54 -6.77
C ARG A 140 10.16 4.73 -6.80
N VAL A 141 10.26 3.73 -7.69
CA VAL A 141 11.47 2.89 -7.83
C VAL A 141 12.62 3.66 -8.50
N ARG A 142 12.33 4.68 -9.33
CA ARG A 142 13.34 5.54 -9.97
C ARG A 142 13.83 6.72 -9.12
N ARG A 143 13.32 6.90 -7.90
CA ARG A 143 13.86 7.94 -7.02
C ARG A 143 15.20 7.41 -6.50
N PRO A 144 16.35 8.05 -6.82
CA PRO A 144 17.63 7.68 -6.25
C PRO A 144 17.48 7.66 -4.73
N GLY A 145 17.91 6.59 -4.08
CA GLY A 145 17.97 6.58 -2.62
C GLY A 145 19.00 7.62 -2.17
N PRO A 146 18.91 8.18 -0.95
CA PRO A 146 19.96 9.05 -0.41
C PRO A 146 21.36 8.40 -0.29
N GLY A 147 21.53 7.14 -0.74
CA GLY A 147 22.80 6.41 -0.74
C GLY A 147 23.45 6.28 -2.12
N ASP A 148 22.87 6.89 -3.17
CA ASP A 148 23.51 6.93 -4.50
C ASP A 148 24.57 8.05 -4.57
N GLU A 149 24.63 8.95 -3.58
CA GLU A 149 25.72 9.92 -3.39
C GLU A 149 26.98 9.24 -2.80
N ASP A 150 26.81 8.18 -2.00
CA ASP A 150 27.93 7.48 -1.34
C ASP A 150 28.75 6.59 -2.32
N GLU A 151 28.15 6.10 -3.42
CA GLU A 151 28.84 5.30 -4.43
C GLU A 151 29.77 6.16 -5.31
N ASP A 152 29.35 7.38 -5.65
CA ASP A 152 30.19 8.36 -6.36
C ASP A 152 31.33 8.88 -5.46
N ASP A 153 31.08 9.04 -4.16
CA ASP A 153 32.10 9.39 -3.16
C ASP A 153 33.11 8.27 -2.93
N ALA A 154 32.68 7.01 -2.87
CA ALA A 154 33.58 5.86 -2.76
C ALA A 154 34.45 5.71 -4.01
N ALA A 155 33.88 5.91 -5.21
CA ALA A 155 34.63 5.87 -6.46
C ALA A 155 35.67 7.01 -6.55
N SER A 156 35.30 8.23 -6.14
CA SER A 156 36.23 9.37 -6.12
C SER A 156 37.33 9.22 -5.06
N PHE A 157 37.04 8.60 -3.92
CA PHE A 157 38.00 8.30 -2.87
C PHE A 157 39.04 7.26 -3.32
N VAL A 158 38.60 6.18 -3.99
CA VAL A 158 39.49 5.16 -4.55
C VAL A 158 40.40 5.76 -5.64
N GLU A 159 39.87 6.66 -6.47
CA GLU A 159 40.68 7.36 -7.48
C GLU A 159 41.71 8.29 -6.83
N SER A 160 41.33 9.00 -5.75
CA SER A 160 42.27 9.86 -4.99
C SER A 160 43.41 9.07 -4.34
N LEU A 161 43.15 7.84 -3.87
CA LEU A 161 44.17 6.94 -3.32
C LEU A 161 45.11 6.43 -4.40
N ARG A 162 44.59 6.07 -5.57
CA ARG A 162 45.38 5.67 -6.73
C ARG A 162 46.31 6.81 -7.19
N GLU A 163 45.84 8.05 -7.20
CA GLU A 163 46.67 9.22 -7.53
C GLU A 163 47.75 9.50 -6.48
N ALA A 164 47.49 9.22 -5.20
CA ALA A 164 48.46 9.38 -4.13
C ALA A 164 49.58 8.33 -4.21
N GLU A 165 49.26 7.11 -4.63
CA GLU A 165 50.21 6.00 -4.75
C GLU A 165 51.13 6.13 -5.97
N LEU A 166 50.71 6.85 -7.02
CA LEU A 166 51.52 7.13 -8.20
C LEU A 166 52.51 8.30 -8.04
N LYS A 167 52.42 9.08 -6.96
CA LYS A 167 53.35 10.20 -6.71
C LYS A 167 54.56 9.72 -5.88
N PRO A 168 55.81 9.89 -6.37
CA PRO A 168 56.98 9.47 -5.61
C PRO A 168 57.18 10.34 -4.36
N VAL A 169 57.40 9.68 -3.22
CA VAL A 169 57.60 10.31 -1.90
C VAL A 169 58.79 11.28 -1.94
N LYS A 170 58.50 12.59 -1.84
CA LYS A 170 59.53 13.61 -1.64
C LYS A 170 59.94 13.60 -0.16
N LYS A 171 61.20 13.24 0.12
CA LYS A 171 61.75 13.14 1.50
C LYS A 171 61.50 14.42 2.31
N PRO A 172 61.10 14.32 3.60
CA PRO A 172 60.89 15.50 4.44
C PRO A 172 62.22 16.21 4.74
N ARG A 173 62.22 17.54 4.64
CA ARG A 173 63.30 18.40 5.16
C ARG A 173 63.24 18.39 6.68
N ARG A 174 64.39 18.13 7.32
CA ARG A 174 64.59 18.09 8.78
C ARG A 174 64.21 19.46 9.41
N PRO A 175 63.44 19.52 10.51
CA PRO A 175 63.21 20.77 11.21
C PRO A 175 64.47 21.23 11.97
N SER A 176 64.75 22.52 11.93
CA SER A 176 65.82 23.19 12.67
C SER A 176 65.52 23.25 14.18
N LYS A 177 66.59 23.14 14.97
CA LYS A 177 66.68 23.08 16.44
C LYS A 177 65.80 24.13 17.17
N PRO A 178 65.08 23.77 18.27
CA PRO A 178 64.34 24.74 19.07
C PRO A 178 65.25 25.71 19.84
N PRO A 179 64.83 26.97 20.10
CA PRO A 179 65.56 27.91 20.95
C PRO A 179 65.55 27.47 22.42
N ALA A 180 66.63 27.77 23.15
CA ALA A 180 66.75 27.48 24.57
C ALA A 180 65.79 28.34 25.42
N LEU A 181 65.18 27.70 26.43
CA LEU A 181 64.34 28.34 27.44
C LEU A 181 65.17 29.29 28.32
N PRO A 182 64.67 30.50 28.66
CA PRO A 182 65.30 31.38 29.64
C PRO A 182 65.11 30.84 31.07
N ALA A 183 66.13 31.05 31.92
CA ALA A 183 66.16 30.61 33.31
C ALA A 183 65.14 31.39 34.19
N PRO A 184 64.61 30.77 35.27
CA PRO A 184 63.60 31.37 36.14
C PRO A 184 64.16 32.46 37.08
N ASP A 185 63.34 33.49 37.34
CA ASP A 185 63.60 34.64 38.22
C ASP A 185 63.53 34.24 39.72
N PRO A 186 64.46 34.68 40.61
CA PRO A 186 64.53 34.20 42.00
C PRO A 186 63.52 34.81 42.99
N SER A 187 62.48 35.53 42.55
CA SER A 187 61.67 36.38 43.46
C SER A 187 60.22 35.94 43.73
N GLU A 188 59.82 34.74 43.36
CA GLU A 188 58.46 34.24 43.62
C GLU A 188 58.40 33.30 44.85
N LYS A 189 57.69 33.72 45.89
CA LYS A 189 57.50 32.94 47.13
C LYS A 189 56.42 31.86 46.94
N PRO A 190 56.52 30.68 47.58
CA PRO A 190 55.59 29.58 47.37
C PRO A 190 54.30 29.77 48.18
N ASP A 191 53.15 29.77 47.51
CA ASP A 191 51.84 29.63 48.15
C ASP A 191 51.55 28.15 48.48
N LYS A 192 50.94 27.92 49.66
CA LYS A 192 50.65 26.60 50.25
C LYS A 192 49.60 25.80 49.43
N PRO A 193 49.64 24.45 49.50
CA PRO A 193 48.64 23.61 48.84
C PRO A 193 47.31 23.65 49.59
N ALA A 194 46.21 23.80 48.85
CA ALA A 194 44.87 23.51 49.33
C ALA A 194 44.48 22.09 48.87
N ASP A 195 44.10 21.26 49.84
CA ASP A 195 43.53 19.93 49.67
C ASP A 195 42.19 19.99 48.93
N ASP A 196 41.96 19.09 47.97
CA ASP A 196 40.61 18.58 47.69
C ASP A 196 40.69 17.14 47.14
N PRO A 197 40.20 16.13 47.87
CA PRO A 197 40.16 14.74 47.45
C PRO A 197 38.83 14.43 46.77
N ASP A 198 38.83 13.68 45.66
CA ASP A 198 37.78 12.71 45.34
C ASP A 198 38.12 11.94 44.05
N ASP A 199 39.05 11.01 44.20
CA ASP A 199 39.14 9.79 43.38
C ASP A 199 38.07 8.80 43.85
N VAL A 200 37.04 8.50 43.07
CA VAL A 200 36.25 7.26 43.29
C VAL A 200 35.72 6.64 41.98
N LEU A 201 36.35 5.52 41.62
CA LEU A 201 35.88 4.46 40.72
C LEU A 201 34.76 3.64 41.38
N VAL A 202 33.60 3.40 40.73
CA VAL A 202 32.72 2.25 41.06
C VAL A 202 31.98 1.68 39.85
N ALA A 203 32.17 0.37 39.64
CA ALA A 203 31.48 -0.52 38.71
C ALA A 203 30.09 -0.98 39.22
N GLY A 204 29.14 -1.35 38.34
CA GLY A 204 27.92 -2.03 38.82
C GLY A 204 26.79 -2.38 37.83
N ARG A 205 26.89 -3.57 37.21
CA ARG A 205 25.87 -4.65 37.02
C ARG A 205 24.38 -4.32 36.72
N ARG A 206 23.89 -4.81 35.56
CA ARG A 206 22.45 -4.90 35.18
C ARG A 206 21.73 -6.09 35.85
N LYS A 207 20.47 -5.88 36.30
CA LYS A 207 19.49 -6.90 36.76
C LYS A 207 18.52 -7.29 35.63
N PRO A 208 18.04 -8.55 35.55
CA PRO A 208 16.80 -8.90 34.84
C PRO A 208 15.64 -9.16 35.83
N SER A 209 14.44 -8.68 35.52
CA SER A 209 13.23 -8.93 36.31
C SER A 209 12.31 -9.94 35.62
N GLN A 210 12.04 -11.05 36.32
CA GLN A 210 10.93 -11.97 36.10
C GLN A 210 9.65 -11.46 36.80
N ARG A 211 8.49 -11.64 36.17
CA ARG A 211 7.22 -12.06 36.83
C ARG A 211 6.16 -12.34 35.74
N ARG A 212 5.77 -13.59 35.47
CA ARG A 212 4.80 -14.50 36.14
C ARG A 212 3.30 -14.15 35.95
N ARG A 213 2.63 -15.13 35.32
CA ARG A 213 1.31 -15.76 35.62
C ARG A 213 0.02 -15.28 34.93
N ALA A 214 -0.47 -16.20 34.09
CA ALA A 214 -1.76 -16.91 34.12
C ALA A 214 -3.07 -16.13 33.96
N SER A 215 -3.83 -16.48 32.92
CA SER A 215 -5.29 -16.46 32.95
C SER A 215 -5.87 -17.58 32.08
N THR A 216 -6.81 -18.29 32.68
CA THR A 216 -7.57 -19.43 32.20
C THR A 216 -8.78 -18.93 31.40
N THR A 217 -9.09 -19.51 30.23
CA THR A 217 -10.44 -19.40 29.64
C THR A 217 -10.78 -20.66 28.84
N GLN A 218 -11.98 -21.18 29.10
CA GLN A 218 -12.55 -22.46 28.68
C GLN A 218 -12.76 -22.60 27.16
N PRO A 219 -12.82 -23.83 26.61
CA PRO A 219 -13.27 -24.08 25.26
C PRO A 219 -14.79 -24.28 25.13
N ALA A 220 -15.23 -23.94 23.92
CA ALA A 220 -16.57 -23.89 23.35
C ALA A 220 -17.44 -25.14 23.51
N LYS A 221 -18.75 -24.87 23.56
CA LYS A 221 -19.88 -25.79 23.47
C LYS A 221 -20.36 -25.88 22.01
N ARG A 222 -20.57 -27.08 21.46
CA ARG A 222 -21.34 -27.32 20.22
C ARG A 222 -21.76 -28.81 20.12
N PRO A 223 -22.60 -29.22 19.13
CA PRO A 223 -24.06 -29.35 19.20
C PRO A 223 -24.55 -30.80 18.94
N ALA A 224 -25.85 -31.06 19.13
CA ALA A 224 -26.66 -32.20 18.64
C ALA A 224 -27.91 -32.29 19.56
N ASP A 225 -29.12 -32.66 19.17
CA ASP A 225 -29.74 -32.99 17.89
C ASP A 225 -31.26 -32.98 18.09
N ASP A 226 -31.97 -32.88 16.96
CA ASP A 226 -33.24 -33.55 16.63
C ASP A 226 -34.62 -33.28 17.28
N THR A 227 -35.57 -33.15 16.34
CA THR A 227 -36.96 -33.66 16.31
C THR A 227 -38.03 -33.03 17.21
N ASP A 228 -38.99 -32.32 16.60
CA ASP A 228 -40.35 -32.82 16.31
C ASP A 228 -41.40 -31.68 16.15
N THR A 229 -41.90 -31.53 14.92
CA THR A 229 -43.30 -31.18 14.61
C THR A 229 -44.01 -32.49 14.25
N PRO A 230 -45.33 -32.73 14.52
CA PRO A 230 -46.41 -31.83 14.09
C PRO A 230 -47.72 -31.82 14.92
N ASN A 231 -48.51 -30.75 14.78
CA ASN A 231 -49.96 -30.77 14.46
C ASN A 231 -50.48 -29.36 14.18
#